data_AF-A0A067MFV3-F1
#
_entry.id   AF-A0A067MFV3-F1
#
_cell.length_a   1.000
_cell.length_b   1.000
_cell.length_c   1.000
_cell.angle_alpha   90.00
_cell.angle_beta   90.00
_cell.angle_gamma   90.00
#
_symmetry.space_group_name_H-M   'P 1'
#
loop_
_entity.id
_entity.type
_entity.pdbx_description
1 polymer ?
#
loop_
_entity_poly.entity_id
_entity_poly.type
_entity_poly.pdbx_seq_one_letter_code
_entity_poly.pdbx_strand_id
1 'polypeptide(L)'
;MLFHRLWQPGGHAFILRRFDTGAISLSTMFKVAFPAAAEDLEKAECSWIKANFDISGANGGGRLRLAGTWVPPAVASYAAPSYGLGNILPPLVSAVPDPTISYRKSTRNTSGAPMSPAPPPYSPPTAPASPTHVAKRRRESPSTPSVPVASNTLLTTTTT
;
A
#
# COMPACT_ATOMS: atom_id res chain seq x y z
N MET A 1 -17.58 29.51 -19.61
CA MET A 1 -16.37 28.68 -19.81
C MET A 1 -16.76 27.24 -19.54
N LEU A 2 -16.87 26.43 -20.60
CA LEU A 2 -17.43 25.09 -20.56
C LEU A 2 -16.27 24.08 -20.38
N PHE A 3 -16.09 23.55 -19.16
CA PHE A 3 -15.14 22.47 -18.93
C PHE A 3 -15.78 21.15 -19.34
N HIS A 4 -15.34 20.60 -20.48
CA HIS A 4 -15.63 19.24 -20.89
C HIS A 4 -15.13 18.28 -19.79
N ARG A 5 -16.06 17.66 -19.06
CA ARG A 5 -15.78 16.46 -18.26
C ARG A 5 -15.42 15.33 -19.23
N LEU A 6 -14.13 15.21 -19.56
CA LEU A 6 -13.60 14.01 -20.18
C LEU A 6 -13.67 12.89 -19.14
N TRP A 7 -14.70 12.06 -19.28
CA TRP A 7 -14.80 10.77 -18.61
C TRP A 7 -13.57 9.94 -19.00
N GLN A 8 -12.65 9.74 -18.06
CA GLN A 8 -11.55 8.80 -18.25
C GLN A 8 -12.00 7.38 -17.89
N PRO A 9 -11.50 6.35 -18.60
CA PRO A 9 -11.92 4.98 -18.37
C PRO A 9 -11.33 4.44 -17.06
N GLY A 10 -12.22 4.08 -16.12
CA GLY A 10 -12.19 2.77 -15.47
C GLY A 10 -11.17 2.52 -14.33
N GLY A 11 -10.67 3.53 -13.64
CA GLY A 11 -9.87 3.35 -12.43
C GLY A 11 -10.69 3.46 -11.15
N HIS A 12 -10.51 2.55 -10.19
CA HIS A 12 -11.00 2.76 -8.82
C HIS A 12 -10.01 3.64 -8.05
N ALA A 13 -10.53 4.68 -7.40
CA ALA A 13 -9.76 5.54 -6.52
C ALA A 13 -10.38 5.51 -5.11
N PHE A 14 -9.52 5.59 -4.09
CA PHE A 14 -9.91 5.46 -2.69
C PHE A 14 -9.43 6.67 -1.92
N ILE A 15 -10.27 7.19 -1.02
CA ILE A 15 -9.88 8.20 -0.04
C ILE A 15 -9.64 7.48 1.28
N LEU A 16 -8.46 7.67 1.86
CA LEU A 16 -8.10 7.04 3.13
C LEU A 16 -8.40 7.96 4.31
N ARG A 17 -9.00 7.39 5.36
CA ARG A 17 -9.17 8.00 6.68
C ARG A 17 -8.46 7.16 7.72
N ARG A 18 -7.72 7.80 8.62
CA ARG A 18 -7.10 7.13 9.76
C ARG A 18 -8.15 6.73 10.79
N PHE A 19 -7.96 5.56 11.38
CA PHE A 19 -8.82 5.04 12.44
C PHE A 19 -8.60 5.76 13.78
N ASP A 20 -7.35 6.13 14.09
CA ASP A 20 -6.96 6.69 15.38
C ASP A 20 -7.33 8.18 15.52
N THR A 21 -6.90 9.02 14.58
CA THR A 21 -7.08 10.48 14.63
C THR A 21 -8.22 10.97 13.75
N GLY A 22 -8.82 10.10 12.92
CA GLY A 22 -9.80 10.50 11.92
C GLY A 22 -9.22 11.33 10.77
N ALA A 23 -7.90 11.56 10.72
CA ALA A 23 -7.29 12.37 9.67
C ALA A 23 -7.43 11.73 8.29
N ILE A 24 -7.56 12.55 7.26
CA ILE A 24 -7.79 12.12 5.88
C ILE A 24 -6.52 12.36 5.06
N SER A 25 -6.21 11.45 4.14
CA SER A 25 -5.07 11.59 3.24
C SER A 25 -5.39 12.61 2.14
N LEU A 26 -4.68 13.75 2.17
CA LEU A 26 -4.82 14.82 1.18
C LEU A 26 -4.37 14.37 -0.20
N SER A 27 -3.30 13.58 -0.29
CA SER A 27 -2.77 13.06 -1.56
C SER A 27 -3.80 12.21 -2.29
N THR A 28 -4.44 11.27 -1.58
CA THR A 28 -5.50 10.46 -2.19
C THR A 28 -6.73 11.28 -2.55
N MET A 29 -7.09 12.25 -1.72
CA MET A 29 -8.17 13.19 -2.00
C MET A 29 -7.90 14.00 -3.29
N PHE A 30 -6.67 14.48 -3.49
CA PHE A 30 -6.26 15.21 -4.69
C PHE A 30 -6.30 14.32 -5.94
N LYS A 31 -5.80 13.09 -5.87
CA LYS A 31 -5.80 12.14 -7.00
C LYS A 31 -7.21 11.73 -7.44
N VAL A 32 -8.15 11.65 -6.49
CA VAL A 32 -9.58 11.38 -6.80
C VAL A 32 -10.21 12.58 -7.50
N ALA A 33 -9.91 13.80 -7.03
CA ALA A 33 -10.46 15.03 -7.59
C ALA A 33 -9.87 15.37 -8.97
N PHE A 34 -8.58 15.11 -9.17
CA PHE A 34 -7.85 15.45 -10.38
C PHE A 34 -7.05 14.24 -10.91
N PRO A 35 -7.69 13.24 -11.53
CA PRO A 35 -7.02 12.02 -11.98
C PRO A 35 -5.91 12.24 -13.02
N ALA A 36 -5.99 13.34 -13.78
CA ALA A 36 -5.02 13.70 -14.82
C ALA A 36 -3.98 14.73 -14.35
N ALA A 37 -4.02 15.15 -13.07
CA ALA A 37 -3.06 16.13 -12.56
C ALA A 37 -1.67 15.51 -12.40
N ALA A 38 -0.65 16.32 -12.68
CA ALA A 38 0.74 15.95 -12.46
C ALA A 38 1.07 15.91 -10.95
N GLU A 39 2.06 15.10 -10.58
CA GLU A 39 2.53 14.95 -9.19
C GLU A 39 3.04 16.28 -8.60
N ASP A 40 3.56 17.19 -9.44
CA ASP A 40 4.03 18.50 -8.99
C ASP A 40 2.90 19.39 -8.46
N LEU A 41 1.69 19.28 -9.02
CA LEU A 41 0.51 19.97 -8.49
C LEU A 41 0.07 19.39 -7.15
N GLU A 42 0.14 18.06 -6.99
CA GLU A 42 -0.13 17.41 -5.71
C GLU A 42 0.85 17.90 -4.62
N LYS A 43 2.14 18.04 -4.96
CA LYS A 43 3.17 18.58 -4.05
C LYS A 43 2.92 20.03 -3.70
N ALA A 44 2.57 20.86 -4.69
CA ALA A 44 2.24 22.27 -4.48
C ALA A 44 1.04 22.41 -3.53
N GLU A 45 -0.01 21.62 -3.74
CA GLU A 45 -1.20 21.60 -2.91
C GLU A 45 -0.89 21.13 -1.48
N CYS A 46 -0.11 20.07 -1.34
CA CYS A 46 0.37 19.59 -0.04
C CYS A 46 1.18 20.67 0.70
N SER A 47 2.00 21.43 -0.01
CA SER A 47 2.79 22.53 0.55
C SER A 47 1.89 23.69 0.98
N TRP A 48 0.92 24.05 0.13
CA TRP A 48 -0.03 25.12 0.41
C TRP A 48 -0.87 24.80 1.66
N ILE A 49 -1.43 23.59 1.77
CA ILE A 49 -2.19 23.19 2.97
C ILE A 49 -1.33 23.27 4.23
N LYS A 50 -0.07 22.82 4.18
CA LYS A 50 0.86 22.88 5.32
C LYS A 50 1.18 24.31 5.77
N ALA A 51 1.21 25.25 4.83
CA ALA A 51 1.48 26.65 5.12
C ALA A 51 0.26 27.40 5.67
N ASN A 52 -0.95 26.99 5.28
CA ASN A 52 -2.19 27.72 5.60
C ASN A 52 -2.99 27.11 6.75
N PHE A 53 -2.77 25.83 7.09
CA PHE A 53 -3.55 25.12 8.11
C PHE A 53 -2.66 24.46 9.14
N ASP A 54 -3.13 24.44 10.39
CA ASP A 54 -2.53 23.59 11.41
C ASP A 54 -2.89 22.13 11.14
N ILE A 55 -1.88 21.34 10.78
CA ILE A 55 -1.96 19.89 10.57
C ILE A 55 -1.22 19.10 11.66
N SER A 56 -0.85 19.75 12.76
CA SER A 56 -0.16 19.09 13.86
C SER A 56 -0.99 17.92 14.39
N GLY A 57 -0.34 16.79 14.69
CA GLY A 57 -1.01 15.58 15.16
C GLY A 57 -1.84 14.81 14.11
N ALA A 58 -2.10 15.35 12.91
CA ALA A 58 -2.94 14.69 11.91
C ALA A 58 -2.32 13.38 11.38
N ASN A 59 -1.00 13.33 11.20
CA ASN A 59 -0.28 12.10 10.84
C ASN A 59 -0.01 11.18 12.06
N GLY A 60 -0.72 11.38 13.17
CA GLY A 60 -0.58 10.63 14.41
C GLY A 60 0.80 10.80 15.08
N GLY A 61 0.85 10.47 16.37
CA GLY A 61 2.09 10.35 17.13
C GLY A 61 2.37 8.87 17.41
N GLY A 62 3.56 8.36 17.05
CA GLY A 62 3.99 7.00 17.41
C GLY A 62 4.77 6.26 16.32
N ARG A 63 4.83 4.92 16.46
CA ARG A 63 5.63 3.99 15.63
C ARG A 63 5.18 3.85 14.16
N LEU A 64 4.03 4.42 13.79
CA LEU A 64 3.46 4.26 12.45
C LEU A 64 3.07 5.63 11.86
N ARG A 65 4.03 6.24 11.17
CA ARG A 65 3.79 7.41 10.32
C ARG A 65 3.39 6.90 8.94
N LEU A 66 2.25 7.35 8.45
CA LEU A 66 1.78 6.98 7.12
C LEU A 66 2.39 7.95 6.11
N ALA A 67 2.69 7.44 4.91
CA ALA A 67 3.19 8.24 3.81
C ALA A 67 2.14 9.29 3.37
N GLY A 68 2.62 10.37 2.76
CA GLY A 68 1.77 11.47 2.29
C GLY A 68 1.41 12.49 3.37
N THR A 69 0.63 13.49 2.95
CA THR A 69 0.13 14.55 3.83
C THR A 69 -1.24 14.15 4.37
N TRP A 70 -1.36 14.16 5.70
CA TRP A 70 -2.60 13.85 6.41
C TRP A 70 -3.14 15.13 7.01
N VAL A 71 -4.44 15.37 6.82
CA VAL A 71 -5.10 16.59 7.25
C VAL A 71 -6.24 16.28 8.23
N PRO A 72 -6.49 17.13 9.23
CA PRO A 72 -7.64 16.98 10.10
C PRO A 72 -8.97 16.99 9.33
N PRO A 73 -10.05 16.38 9.85
CA PRO A 73 -11.34 16.34 9.17
C PRO A 73 -11.92 17.72 8.83
N ALA A 74 -11.66 18.73 9.67
CA ALA A 74 -12.10 20.11 9.43
C ALA A 74 -11.45 20.70 8.16
N VAL A 75 -10.14 20.51 7.98
CA VAL A 75 -9.40 20.96 6.80
C VAL A 75 -9.84 20.20 5.55
N ALA A 76 -10.04 18.89 5.68
CA ALA A 76 -10.56 18.07 4.57
C ALA A 76 -11.96 18.55 4.12
N SER A 77 -12.83 18.85 5.08
CA SER A 77 -14.19 19.38 4.81
C SER A 77 -14.15 20.76 4.15
N TYR A 78 -13.17 21.60 4.49
CA TYR A 78 -12.96 22.88 3.84
C TYR A 78 -12.52 22.73 2.36
N ALA A 79 -11.64 21.78 2.06
CA ALA A 79 -11.16 21.55 0.69
C ALA A 79 -12.13 20.75 -0.20
N ALA A 80 -13.06 19.99 0.41
CA ALA A 80 -13.96 19.08 -0.32
C ALA A 80 -14.79 19.76 -1.44
N PRO A 81 -15.42 20.92 -1.21
CA PRO A 81 -16.21 21.59 -2.25
C PRO A 81 -15.35 22.02 -3.44
N SER A 82 -14.16 22.57 -3.19
CA SER A 82 -13.21 23.00 -4.23
C SER A 82 -12.74 21.83 -5.10
N TYR A 83 -12.71 20.63 -4.55
CA TYR A 83 -12.30 19.41 -5.24
C TYR A 83 -13.48 18.65 -5.87
N GLY A 84 -14.71 19.15 -5.73
CA GLY A 84 -15.92 18.45 -6.19
C GLY A 84 -16.27 17.19 -5.38
N LEU A 85 -15.70 17.04 -4.18
CA LEU A 85 -15.88 15.86 -3.30
C LEU A 85 -16.91 16.10 -2.19
N GLY A 86 -17.66 17.21 -2.24
CA GLY A 86 -18.64 17.59 -1.22
C GLY A 86 -19.72 16.55 -0.93
N ASN A 87 -20.00 15.64 -1.87
CA ASN A 87 -21.02 14.60 -1.69
C ASN A 87 -20.46 13.31 -1.08
N ILE A 88 -19.17 13.03 -1.26
CA ILE A 88 -18.53 11.78 -0.83
C ILE A 88 -17.76 11.92 0.48
N LEU A 89 -17.27 13.13 0.78
CA LEU A 89 -16.41 13.35 1.94
C LEU A 89 -17.17 13.42 3.28
N PRO A 90 -18.37 14.04 3.37
CA PRO A 90 -19.13 14.10 4.64
C PRO A 90 -19.43 12.73 5.29
N PRO A 91 -19.87 11.68 4.56
CA PRO A 91 -20.05 10.36 5.17
C PRO A 91 -18.73 9.74 5.62
N LEU A 92 -17.62 10.04 4.93
CA LEU A 92 -16.29 9.57 5.33
C LEU A 92 -15.80 10.25 6.62
N VAL A 93 -16.01 11.56 6.73
CA VAL A 93 -15.63 12.37 7.90
C VAL A 93 -16.41 11.95 9.14
N SER A 94 -17.72 11.75 9.00
CA SER A 94 -18.65 11.37 10.07
C SER A 94 -18.60 9.89 10.44
N ALA A 95 -17.92 9.05 9.66
CA ALA A 95 -17.78 7.64 9.94
C ALA A 95 -17.13 7.40 11.32
N VAL A 96 -17.89 6.78 12.21
CA VAL A 96 -17.41 6.37 13.54
C VAL A 96 -16.90 4.94 13.44
N PRO A 97 -15.62 4.68 13.76
CA PRO A 97 -15.14 3.32 13.83
C PRO A 97 -15.87 2.53 14.91
N ASP A 98 -16.32 1.32 14.59
CA ASP A 98 -16.94 0.44 15.58
C ASP A 98 -15.92 0.06 16.67
N PRO A 99 -16.17 0.38 17.96
CA PRO A 99 -15.24 0.07 19.05
C PRO A 99 -15.16 -1.43 19.39
N THR A 100 -16.14 -2.23 18.96
CA THR A 100 -16.19 -3.67 19.23
C THR A 100 -15.43 -4.51 18.19
N ILE A 101 -15.13 -3.93 17.03
CA ILE A 101 -14.41 -4.61 15.96
C ILE A 101 -12.91 -4.39 16.16
N SER A 102 -12.21 -5.46 16.53
CA SER A 102 -10.75 -5.50 16.46
C SER A 102 -10.33 -5.51 14.99
N TYR A 103 -10.02 -4.33 14.43
CA TYR A 103 -9.45 -4.22 13.10
C TYR A 103 -8.09 -4.95 13.06
N ARG A 104 -8.09 -6.13 12.44
CA ARG A 104 -6.90 -6.97 12.33
C ARG A 104 -5.82 -6.19 11.59
N LYS A 105 -4.77 -5.81 12.30
CA LYS A 105 -3.52 -5.33 11.70
C LYS A 105 -3.02 -6.46 10.79
N SER A 106 -3.02 -6.25 9.48
CA SER A 106 -2.44 -7.19 8.54
C SER A 106 -0.92 -7.15 8.71
N THR A 107 -0.41 -7.91 9.68
CA THR A 107 0.99 -8.28 9.72
C THR A 107 1.24 -9.19 8.53
N ARG A 108 1.85 -8.66 7.48
CA ARG A 108 2.54 -9.50 6.50
C ARG A 108 3.75 -10.10 7.23
N ASN A 109 3.53 -11.23 7.91
CA ASN A 109 4.62 -12.07 8.36
C ASN A 109 5.27 -12.70 7.12
N THR A 110 6.38 -12.13 6.68
CA THR A 110 7.43 -12.93 6.05
C THR A 110 8.13 -13.70 7.16
N SER A 111 7.55 -14.81 7.60
CA SER A 111 8.25 -15.83 8.38
C SER A 111 7.52 -17.15 8.21
N GLY A 112 8.29 -18.17 7.84
CA GLY A 112 7.81 -19.51 7.55
C GLY A 112 6.94 -20.08 8.66
N ALA A 113 5.92 -20.82 8.26
CA ALA A 113 5.11 -21.62 9.17
C ALA A 113 6.00 -22.61 9.95
N PRO A 114 5.96 -22.64 11.29
CA PRO A 114 6.29 -23.85 12.02
C PRO A 114 5.06 -24.76 11.93
N MET A 115 5.20 -25.88 11.23
CA MET A 115 4.23 -26.97 11.31
C MET A 115 4.11 -27.43 12.77
N SER A 116 2.89 -27.50 13.30
CA SER A 116 2.64 -28.21 14.56
C SER A 116 3.03 -29.69 14.44
N PRO A 117 3.52 -30.32 15.51
CA PRO A 117 3.89 -31.73 15.49
C PRO A 117 2.64 -32.62 15.42
N ALA A 118 2.71 -33.63 14.56
CA ALA A 118 1.67 -34.64 14.35
C ALA A 118 1.50 -35.58 15.57
N PRO A 119 0.31 -36.15 15.81
CA PRO A 119 0.09 -37.20 16.82
C PRO A 119 0.67 -38.57 16.40
N PRO A 120 0.90 -39.50 17.35
CA PRO A 120 1.65 -40.76 17.14
C PRO A 120 0.88 -41.83 16.32
N PRO A 121 1.59 -42.87 15.81
CA PRO A 121 1.12 -43.72 14.73
C PRO A 121 0.23 -44.87 15.21
N TYR A 122 -0.85 -45.14 14.47
CA TYR A 122 -1.61 -46.40 14.57
C TYR A 122 -1.33 -47.23 13.32
N SER A 123 -0.83 -48.44 13.51
CA SER A 123 -0.46 -49.38 12.44
C SER A 123 -1.70 -50.02 11.78
N PRO A 124 -1.69 -50.31 10.46
CA PRO A 124 -2.85 -50.83 9.73
C PRO A 124 -2.86 -52.37 9.64
N PRO A 125 -3.95 -52.96 9.13
CA PRO A 125 -3.79 -54.09 8.22
C PRO A 125 -4.57 -53.96 6.90
N THR A 126 -3.83 -54.28 5.83
CA THR A 126 -4.22 -55.05 4.63
C THR A 126 -4.95 -54.35 3.45
N ALA A 127 -4.27 -54.43 2.30
CA ALA A 127 -4.51 -54.00 0.90
C ALA A 127 -5.78 -54.63 0.24
N PRO A 128 -6.18 -54.37 -1.06
CA PRO A 128 -5.35 -53.90 -2.20
C PRO A 128 -5.93 -52.92 -3.27
N ALA A 129 -4.99 -52.27 -3.99
CA ALA A 129 -4.88 -51.92 -5.44
C ALA A 129 -6.12 -51.40 -6.22
N SER A 130 -6.13 -50.36 -7.07
CA SER A 130 -5.18 -49.60 -7.93
C SER A 130 -6.04 -48.58 -8.77
N PRO A 131 -5.57 -47.80 -9.78
CA PRO A 131 -4.28 -47.14 -10.04
C PRO A 131 -4.36 -45.66 -10.51
N THR A 132 -3.18 -45.01 -10.52
CA THR A 132 -2.67 -44.01 -11.51
C THR A 132 -3.30 -42.61 -11.67
N HIS A 133 -2.59 -41.57 -11.21
CA HIS A 133 -2.16 -40.51 -12.14
C HIS A 133 -0.74 -40.00 -11.85
N VAL A 134 -0.01 -39.81 -12.93
CA VAL A 134 1.44 -39.77 -13.09
C VAL A 134 2.08 -38.48 -12.55
N ALA A 135 3.07 -38.65 -11.67
CA ALA A 135 4.09 -37.64 -11.39
C ALA A 135 5.11 -37.62 -12.53
N LYS A 136 5.18 -36.51 -13.28
CA LYS A 136 6.27 -36.29 -14.25
C LYS A 136 7.34 -35.39 -13.62
N ARG A 137 8.23 -36.04 -12.89
CA ARG A 137 9.54 -35.57 -12.48
C ARG A 137 10.42 -35.50 -13.73
N ARG A 138 10.77 -34.30 -14.22
CA ARG A 138 11.88 -34.15 -15.19
C ARG A 138 13.11 -33.65 -14.45
N ARG A 139 14.13 -34.51 -14.46
CA ARG A 139 15.49 -34.29 -13.98
C ARG A 139 16.38 -34.18 -15.21
N GLU A 140 16.99 -33.04 -15.43
CA GLU A 140 18.24 -32.94 -16.20
C GLU A 140 19.18 -31.96 -15.50
N SER A 141 20.38 -32.45 -15.19
CA SER A 141 21.53 -31.84 -14.51
C SER A 141 22.48 -31.24 -15.58
N PRO A 142 23.75 -30.86 -15.30
CA PRO A 142 24.42 -30.21 -14.16
C PRO A 142 25.27 -28.98 -14.63
N SER A 143 25.83 -28.17 -13.73
CA SER A 143 27.14 -27.48 -13.87
C SER A 143 27.47 -26.63 -12.63
N THR A 144 28.47 -27.04 -11.85
CA THR A 144 29.38 -26.13 -11.10
C THR A 144 30.58 -25.80 -12.01
N PRO A 145 31.44 -24.78 -11.77
CA PRO A 145 31.74 -24.09 -10.50
C PRO A 145 31.88 -22.54 -10.58
N SER A 146 32.12 -21.97 -9.40
CA SER A 146 32.44 -20.57 -9.06
C SER A 146 33.36 -19.81 -10.02
N VAL A 147 33.03 -18.54 -10.29
CA VAL A 147 33.77 -17.25 -10.13
C VAL A 147 33.01 -16.18 -10.93
N PRO A 148 32.89 -14.89 -10.52
CA PRO A 148 33.99 -13.90 -10.59
C PRO A 148 33.84 -12.80 -9.49
N VAL A 149 34.59 -11.70 -9.36
CA VAL A 149 35.57 -11.03 -10.20
C VAL A 149 36.39 -10.09 -9.30
N ALA A 150 37.64 -9.86 -9.71
CA ALA A 150 38.56 -8.88 -9.15
C ALA A 150 38.02 -7.45 -9.18
N SER A 151 38.41 -6.65 -8.19
CA SER A 151 38.25 -5.20 -8.15
C SER A 151 39.00 -4.55 -9.32
N ASN A 152 38.28 -4.11 -10.35
CA ASN A 152 38.81 -3.20 -11.36
C ASN A 152 38.66 -1.76 -10.86
N THR A 153 39.76 -1.20 -10.36
CA THR A 153 39.95 0.24 -10.21
C THR A 153 40.10 0.83 -11.61
N LEU A 154 39.10 1.59 -12.05
CA LEU A 154 39.13 2.36 -13.28
C LEU A 154 40.05 3.57 -13.13
N LEU A 155 40.99 3.68 -14.07
CA LEU A 155 41.87 4.81 -14.34
C LEU A 155 41.08 6.11 -14.55
N THR A 156 41.63 7.23 -14.06
CA THR A 156 41.40 8.53 -14.71
C THR A 156 42.75 9.08 -15.16
N THR A 157 42.82 9.25 -16.47
CA THR A 157 43.86 9.91 -17.27
C THR A 157 44.07 11.35 -16.86
N THR A 158 45.32 11.82 -16.86
CA THR A 158 45.64 13.24 -17.08
C THR A 158 46.78 13.30 -18.08
N THR A 159 46.50 13.94 -19.19
CA THR A 159 47.35 14.16 -20.35
C THR A 159 47.62 15.66 -20.45
N THR A 160 48.84 15.97 -20.92
CA THR A 160 49.41 17.26 -21.31
C THR A 160 50.01 18.13 -20.22
#